data_AF-A0A1L5KG67-F1
#
_entry.id   AF-A0A1L5KG67-F1
#
_cell.length_a   1.000
_cell.length_b   1.000
_cell.length_c   1.000
_cell.angle_alpha   90.00
_cell.angle_beta   90.00
_cell.angle_gamma   90.00
#
_symmetry.space_group_name_H-M   'P 1'
#
loop_
_entity.id
_entity.type
_entity.pdbx_description
1 polymer ?
#
loop_
_entity_poly.entity_id
_entity_poly.type
_entity_poly.pdbx_seq_one_letter_code
_entity_poly.pdbx_strand_id
1 'polypeptide(L)'
;MFLTTRETVLLTELVNSPTPVSVNRMMNLLKVSRRTVYRELENLETSLASMGATLEKVARGRFSIQADEAAMTEIQAAILGEETQELSTLARQHAILLTLLQTKEPVSMHYFLETYCISNTTFYADIKQLETRIARIPLTISRNQGYEVTGSEKYRRLLMANIL
;
A
#
# COMPACT_ATOMS: atom_id res chain seq x y z
N MET A 1 0.87 -12.96 5.30
CA MET A 1 -0.09 -11.94 4.82
C MET A 1 0.58 -10.58 4.96
N PHE A 2 0.30 -9.64 4.06
CA PHE A 2 0.71 -8.25 4.23
C PHE A 2 -0.57 -7.42 4.26
N LEU A 3 -0.85 -6.81 5.40
CA LEU A 3 -1.92 -5.81 5.51
C LEU A 3 -1.34 -4.48 5.06
N THR A 4 -2.12 -3.70 4.32
CA THR A 4 -1.81 -2.28 4.19
C THR A 4 -2.06 -1.61 5.53
N THR A 5 -1.39 -0.49 5.81
CA THR A 5 -1.58 0.29 7.04
C THR A 5 -3.04 0.63 7.35
N ARG A 6 -3.83 0.91 6.31
CA ARG A 6 -5.27 1.19 6.48
C ARG A 6 -6.04 -0.06 6.89
N GLU A 7 -5.71 -1.20 6.31
CA GLU A 7 -6.27 -2.48 6.73
C GLU A 7 -5.83 -2.82 8.16
N THR A 8 -4.56 -2.63 8.52
CA THR A 8 -4.04 -2.85 9.88
C THR A 8 -4.78 -1.98 10.89
N VAL A 9 -4.95 -0.69 10.62
CA VAL A 9 -5.72 0.24 11.47
C VAL A 9 -7.20 -0.16 11.56
N LEU A 10 -7.82 -0.53 10.45
CA LEU A 10 -9.22 -0.94 10.40
C LEU A 10 -9.46 -2.25 11.15
N LEU A 11 -8.59 -3.24 10.93
CA LEU A 11 -8.58 -4.54 11.57
C LEU A 11 -8.35 -4.41 13.07
N THR A 12 -7.40 -3.57 13.49
CA THR A 12 -7.16 -3.23 14.90
C THR A 12 -8.42 -2.67 15.56
N GLU A 13 -9.12 -1.76 14.91
CA GLU A 13 -10.36 -1.19 15.43
C GLU A 13 -11.49 -2.23 15.49
N LEU A 14 -11.62 -3.09 14.48
CA LEU A 14 -12.64 -4.15 14.45
C LEU A 14 -12.42 -5.20 15.53
N VAL A 15 -11.18 -5.62 15.77
CA VAL A 15 -10.82 -6.64 16.78
C VAL A 15 -10.97 -6.11 18.20
N ASN A 16 -10.56 -4.86 18.45
CA ASN A 16 -10.59 -4.27 19.79
C ASN A 16 -11.94 -3.66 20.18
N SER A 17 -12.89 -3.55 19.24
CA SER A 17 -14.21 -2.98 19.53
C SER A 17 -15.15 -4.04 20.10
N PRO A 18 -15.73 -3.83 21.31
CA PRO A 18 -16.69 -4.77 21.89
C PRO A 18 -18.07 -4.75 21.18
N THR A 19 -18.27 -3.86 20.21
CA THR A 19 -19.52 -3.73 19.46
C THR A 19 -19.24 -3.55 17.96
N PRO A 20 -20.21 -3.88 17.07
CA PRO A 20 -20.03 -3.68 15.64
C PRO A 20 -19.67 -2.24 15.27
N VAL A 21 -18.57 -2.08 14.54
CA VAL A 21 -17.95 -0.81 14.16
C VAL A 21 -18.73 -0.20 13.00
N SER A 22 -19.08 1.08 13.12
CA SER A 22 -19.83 1.79 12.06
C SER A 22 -18.91 2.34 10.98
N VAL A 23 -19.42 2.44 9.74
CA VAL A 23 -18.69 3.09 8.62
C VAL A 23 -18.30 4.52 8.96
N ASN A 24 -19.12 5.28 9.70
CA ASN A 24 -18.76 6.63 10.12
C ASN A 24 -17.56 6.63 11.09
N ARG A 25 -17.45 5.64 11.98
CA ARG A 25 -16.29 5.49 12.86
C ARG A 25 -15.03 5.17 12.05
N MET A 26 -15.13 4.27 11.07
CA MET A 26 -14.02 3.93 10.18
C MET A 26 -13.58 5.13 9.32
N MET A 27 -14.52 5.94 8.81
CA MET A 27 -14.21 7.19 8.09
C MET A 27 -13.40 8.15 8.96
N ASN A 28 -13.83 8.32 10.22
CA ASN A 28 -13.16 9.20 11.18
C ASN A 28 -11.78 8.69 11.59
N LEU A 29 -11.62 7.36 11.69
CA LEU A 29 -10.38 6.70 12.01
C LEU A 29 -9.37 6.86 10.87
N LEU A 30 -9.76 6.48 9.65
CA LEU A 30 -8.89 6.48 8.47
C LEU A 30 -8.74 7.85 7.81
N LYS A 31 -9.57 8.85 8.18
CA LYS A 31 -9.66 10.17 7.54
C LYS A 31 -9.94 10.10 6.03
N VAL A 32 -10.84 9.21 5.63
CA VAL A 32 -11.19 8.98 4.22
C VAL A 32 -12.69 9.07 3.95
N SER A 33 -13.06 9.12 2.66
CA SER A 33 -14.45 9.14 2.23
C SER A 33 -15.16 7.81 2.51
N ARG A 34 -16.50 7.83 2.56
CA ARG A 34 -17.32 6.61 2.67
C ARG A 34 -17.02 5.59 1.57
N ARG A 35 -16.85 6.04 0.32
CA ARG A 35 -16.51 5.17 -0.82
C ARG A 35 -15.15 4.48 -0.58
N THR A 36 -14.20 5.21 -0.03
CA THR A 36 -12.89 4.67 0.32
C THR A 36 -13.02 3.61 1.40
N VAL A 37 -13.77 3.86 2.48
CA VAL A 37 -14.00 2.85 3.54
C VAL A 37 -14.55 1.54 2.97
N TYR A 38 -15.55 1.58 2.08
CA TYR A 38 -16.08 0.35 1.48
C TYR A 38 -15.04 -0.42 0.66
N ARG A 39 -14.17 0.29 -0.06
CA ARG A 39 -13.06 -0.36 -0.77
C ARG A 39 -12.04 -0.98 0.18
N GLU A 40 -11.70 -0.28 1.27
CA GLU A 40 -10.79 -0.86 2.28
C GLU A 40 -11.44 -2.07 2.98
N LEU A 41 -12.75 -2.09 3.19
CA LEU A 41 -13.47 -3.25 3.71
C LEU A 41 -13.44 -4.45 2.74
N GLU A 42 -13.59 -4.22 1.44
CA GLU A 42 -13.49 -5.26 0.39
C GLU A 42 -12.06 -5.84 0.31
N ASN A 43 -11.05 -4.99 0.40
CA ASN A 43 -9.65 -5.45 0.49
C ASN A 43 -9.44 -6.27 1.76
N LEU A 44 -9.91 -5.78 2.91
CA LEU A 44 -9.78 -6.47 4.19
C LEU A 44 -10.49 -7.83 4.19
N GLU A 45 -11.65 -7.94 3.55
CA GLU A 45 -12.38 -9.20 3.41
C GLU A 45 -11.56 -10.24 2.61
N THR A 46 -10.88 -9.79 1.55
CA THR A 46 -9.95 -10.63 0.78
C THR A 46 -8.77 -11.09 1.64
N SER A 47 -8.20 -10.19 2.44
CA SER A 47 -7.10 -10.49 3.37
C SER A 47 -7.51 -11.50 4.44
N LEU A 48 -8.67 -11.30 5.09
CA LEU A 48 -9.20 -12.16 6.15
C LEU A 48 -9.53 -13.59 5.68
N ALA A 49 -9.96 -13.76 4.42
CA ALA A 49 -10.27 -15.07 3.86
C ALA A 49 -9.06 -16.02 3.90
N SER A 50 -7.83 -15.50 3.80
CA SER A 50 -6.60 -16.29 3.90
C SER A 50 -6.30 -16.81 5.32
N MET A 51 -6.93 -16.21 6.34
CA MET A 51 -6.76 -16.54 7.77
C MET A 51 -7.95 -17.32 8.34
N GLY A 52 -8.90 -17.75 7.50
CA GLY A 52 -10.12 -18.41 7.97
C GLY A 52 -11.07 -17.48 8.76
N ALA A 53 -10.94 -16.16 8.58
CA ALA A 53 -11.78 -15.16 9.21
C ALA A 53 -12.69 -14.50 8.18
N THR A 54 -13.82 -13.95 8.64
CA THR A 54 -14.79 -13.26 7.77
C THR A 54 -15.19 -11.91 8.35
N LEU A 55 -15.42 -10.95 7.46
CA LEU A 55 -15.94 -9.63 7.80
C LEU A 55 -17.47 -9.69 7.73
N GLU A 56 -18.14 -9.65 8.88
CA GLU A 56 -19.59 -9.76 8.95
C GLU A 56 -20.26 -8.38 8.99
N LYS A 57 -21.28 -8.19 8.14
CA LYS A 57 -22.15 -7.01 8.18
C LYS A 57 -23.34 -7.23 9.11
N VAL A 58 -23.17 -6.88 10.38
CA VAL A 58 -24.18 -7.08 11.44
C VAL A 58 -25.42 -6.18 11.27
N ALA A 59 -25.23 -4.97 10.72
CA ALA A 59 -26.34 -4.04 10.47
C ALA A 59 -26.01 -3.08 9.32
N ARG A 60 -26.94 -2.17 9.00
CA ARG A 60 -26.73 -1.15 7.95
C ARG A 60 -25.50 -0.30 8.26
N GLY A 61 -24.40 -0.59 7.57
CA GLY A 61 -23.12 0.11 7.72
C GLY A 61 -22.40 -0.18 9.04
N ARG A 62 -22.62 -1.36 9.64
CA ARG A 62 -21.89 -1.81 10.85
C ARG A 62 -21.30 -3.19 10.61
N PHE A 63 -20.06 -3.38 11.03
CA PHE A 63 -19.27 -4.57 10.74
C PHE A 63 -18.56 -5.12 11.99
N SER A 64 -18.34 -6.42 12.02
CA SER A 64 -17.53 -7.16 13.02
C SER A 64 -16.71 -8.24 12.33
N ILE A 65 -15.75 -8.82 13.05
CA ILE A 65 -14.99 -9.97 12.56
C ILE A 65 -15.52 -11.23 13.21
N GLN A 66 -15.74 -12.25 12.38
CA GLN A 66 -16.06 -13.60 12.80
C GLN A 66 -14.86 -14.49 12.50
N ALA A 67 -14.26 -15.07 13.53
CA ALA A 67 -13.08 -15.93 13.46
C ALA A 67 -13.11 -16.94 14.62
N ASP A 68 -12.47 -18.09 14.45
CA ASP A 68 -12.19 -18.99 15.57
C ASP A 68 -10.97 -18.51 16.38
N GLU A 69 -10.64 -19.22 17.47
CA GLU A 69 -9.55 -18.83 18.37
C GLU A 69 -8.17 -18.86 17.69
N ALA A 70 -7.94 -19.81 16.78
CA ALA A 70 -6.70 -19.93 16.05
C ALA A 70 -6.52 -18.76 15.06
N ALA A 71 -7.56 -18.48 14.27
CA ALA A 71 -7.61 -17.35 13.35
C ALA A 71 -7.52 -16.00 14.08
N MET A 72 -8.18 -15.86 15.24
CA MET A 72 -8.08 -14.64 16.05
C MET A 72 -6.64 -14.41 16.57
N THR A 73 -5.95 -15.48 16.96
CA THR A 73 -4.55 -15.41 17.39
C THR A 73 -3.65 -14.97 16.23
N GLU A 74 -3.87 -15.51 15.02
CA GLU A 74 -3.13 -15.12 13.82
C GLU A 74 -3.38 -13.66 13.44
N ILE A 75 -4.63 -13.19 13.52
CA ILE A 75 -5.00 -11.79 13.29
C ILE A 75 -4.29 -10.86 14.27
N GLN A 76 -4.28 -11.19 15.56
CA GLN A 76 -3.60 -10.40 16.58
C GLN A 76 -2.09 -10.34 16.32
N ALA A 77 -1.48 -11.46 15.93
CA ALA A 77 -0.07 -11.51 15.57
C ALA A 77 0.24 -10.64 14.33
N ALA A 78 -0.65 -10.62 13.33
CA ALA A 78 -0.49 -9.78 12.14
C ALA A 78 -0.61 -8.28 12.46
N ILE A 79 -1.52 -7.89 13.36
CA ILE A 79 -1.62 -6.50 13.86
C ILE A 79 -0.33 -6.08 14.58
N LEU A 80 0.23 -6.96 15.42
CA LEU A 80 1.43 -6.67 16.23
C LEU A 80 2.73 -6.74 15.42
N GLY A 81 2.80 -7.63 14.43
CA GLY A 81 3.99 -7.88 13.62
C GLY A 81 4.27 -6.80 12.56
N GLU A 82 3.27 -5.96 12.27
CA GLU A 82 3.40 -4.85 11.34
C GLU A 82 3.54 -3.51 12.07
N GLU A 83 4.74 -3.21 12.55
CA GLU A 83 5.23 -1.83 12.42
C GLU A 83 5.44 -1.57 10.92
N THR A 84 4.35 -1.34 10.19
CA THR A 84 4.41 -0.80 8.84
C THR A 84 4.97 0.61 8.95
N GLN A 85 6.29 0.76 8.86
CA GLN A 85 6.92 2.03 8.56
C GLN A 85 6.47 2.43 7.15
N GLU A 86 5.29 3.05 7.05
CA GLU A 86 4.89 3.71 5.81
C GLU A 86 5.97 4.72 5.44
N LEU A 87 6.60 4.49 4.30
CA LEU A 87 7.47 5.50 3.74
C LEU A 87 6.64 6.74 3.45
N SER A 88 7.14 7.89 3.90
CA SER A 88 6.63 9.18 3.44
C SER A 88 6.59 9.21 1.91
N THR A 89 5.69 10.00 1.31
CA THR A 89 5.60 10.10 -0.16
C THR A 89 6.96 10.39 -0.80
N LEU A 90 7.76 11.25 -0.19
CA LEU A 90 9.10 11.56 -0.68
C LEU A 90 10.04 10.34 -0.59
N ALA A 91 10.07 9.66 0.55
CA ALA A 91 10.91 8.48 0.75
C ALA A 91 10.50 7.34 -0.20
N ARG A 92 9.19 7.12 -0.39
CA ARG A 92 8.67 6.12 -1.33
C ARG A 92 9.03 6.45 -2.77
N GLN A 93 8.90 7.71 -3.20
CA GLN A 93 9.32 8.14 -4.53
C GLN A 93 10.82 7.94 -4.75
N HIS A 94 11.65 8.24 -3.74
CA HIS A 94 13.09 7.98 -3.80
C HIS A 94 13.38 6.48 -3.93
N ALA A 95 12.70 5.65 -3.15
CA ALA A 95 12.84 4.20 -3.21
C ALA A 95 12.43 3.63 -4.59
N ILE A 96 11.29 4.06 -5.14
CA ILE A 96 10.86 3.71 -6.52
C ILE A 96 11.94 4.10 -7.54
N LEU A 97 12.41 5.36 -7.49
CA LEU A 97 13.41 5.84 -8.45
C LEU A 97 14.74 5.07 -8.32
N LEU A 98 15.18 4.81 -7.10
CA LEU A 98 16.40 4.04 -6.84
C LEU A 98 16.29 2.62 -7.42
N THR A 99 15.17 1.92 -7.19
CA THR A 99 14.93 0.60 -7.79
C THR A 99 15.04 0.68 -9.32
N LEU A 100 14.34 1.62 -9.97
CA LEU A 100 14.36 1.74 -11.44
C LEU A 100 15.74 2.10 -12.01
N LEU A 101 16.56 2.82 -11.25
CA LEU A 101 17.94 3.13 -11.63
C LEU A 101 18.85 1.92 -11.45
N GLN A 102 18.61 1.05 -10.46
CA GLN A 102 19.45 -0.11 -10.17
C GLN A 102 19.15 -1.30 -11.08
N THR A 103 17.91 -1.44 -11.53
CA THR A 103 17.52 -2.52 -12.44
C THR A 103 17.84 -2.19 -13.89
N LYS A 104 18.32 -3.20 -14.63
CA LYS A 104 18.57 -3.11 -16.08
C LYS A 104 17.37 -3.57 -16.92
N GLU A 105 16.43 -4.24 -16.28
CA GLU A 105 15.21 -4.77 -16.90
C GLU A 105 13.97 -4.03 -16.37
N PRO A 106 12.88 -3.96 -17.15
CA PRO A 106 11.62 -3.37 -16.70
C PRO A 106 11.09 -4.05 -15.45
N VAL A 107 10.71 -3.24 -14.45
CA VAL A 107 10.10 -3.70 -13.22
C VAL A 107 8.58 -3.61 -13.34
N SER A 108 7.87 -4.67 -12.96
CA SER A 108 6.41 -4.68 -13.02
C SER A 108 5.81 -3.66 -12.06
N MET A 109 4.66 -3.08 -12.42
CA MET A 109 3.92 -2.22 -11.49
C MET A 109 3.57 -2.96 -10.20
N HIS A 110 3.14 -4.22 -10.33
CA HIS A 110 2.71 -5.06 -9.22
C HIS A 110 3.78 -5.17 -8.13
N TYR A 111 5.05 -5.33 -8.50
CA TYR A 111 6.17 -5.30 -7.56
C TYR A 111 6.15 -4.06 -6.65
N PHE A 112 5.93 -2.88 -7.21
CA PHE A 112 5.90 -1.63 -6.43
C PHE A 112 4.66 -1.49 -5.56
N LEU A 113 3.50 -1.97 -6.03
CA LEU A 113 2.27 -1.94 -5.25
C LEU A 113 2.39 -2.81 -4.00
N GLU A 114 2.96 -4.01 -4.14
CA GLU A 114 3.19 -4.92 -3.02
C GLU A 114 4.30 -4.40 -2.10
N THR A 115 5.45 -4.03 -2.66
CA THR A 115 6.62 -3.58 -1.88
C THR A 115 6.32 -2.36 -1.02
N TYR A 116 5.51 -1.44 -1.53
CA TYR A 116 5.21 -0.18 -0.84
C TYR A 116 3.76 -0.09 -0.34
N CYS A 117 2.98 -1.16 -0.46
CA CYS A 117 1.58 -1.23 -0.04
C CYS A 117 0.73 -0.06 -0.58
N ILE A 118 0.90 0.31 -1.86
CA ILE A 118 0.22 1.45 -2.48
C ILE A 118 -0.77 1.03 -3.56
N SER A 119 -1.76 1.89 -3.82
CA SER A 119 -2.71 1.71 -4.92
C SER A 119 -2.09 2.04 -6.29
N ASN A 120 -2.67 1.48 -7.36
CA ASN A 120 -2.39 1.89 -8.75
C ASN A 120 -2.39 3.41 -8.91
N THR A 121 -3.42 4.09 -8.39
CA THR A 121 -3.55 5.55 -8.49
C THR A 121 -2.42 6.30 -7.80
N THR A 122 -1.96 5.81 -6.65
CA THR A 122 -0.82 6.39 -5.93
C THR A 122 0.46 6.20 -6.74
N PHE A 123 0.69 5.00 -7.24
CA PHE A 123 1.88 4.67 -8.03
C PHE A 123 1.96 5.52 -9.31
N TYR A 124 0.86 5.68 -10.05
CA TYR A 124 0.83 6.55 -11.23
C TYR A 124 1.13 8.01 -10.90
N ALA A 125 0.65 8.51 -9.76
CA ALA A 125 0.96 9.86 -9.30
C ALA A 125 2.45 10.01 -8.93
N ASP A 126 3.04 9.00 -8.27
CA ASP A 126 4.45 8.96 -7.92
C ASP A 126 5.33 8.94 -9.19
N ILE A 127 5.05 8.08 -10.17
CA ILE A 127 5.79 8.05 -11.45
C ILE A 127 5.72 9.40 -12.18
N LYS A 128 4.53 10.02 -12.25
CA LYS A 128 4.36 11.33 -12.89
C LYS A 128 5.20 12.43 -12.21
N GLN A 129 5.27 12.42 -10.88
CA GLN A 129 6.11 13.35 -10.13
C GLN A 129 7.60 13.08 -10.37
N LEU A 130 8.01 11.82 -10.42
CA LEU A 130 9.41 11.43 -10.72
C LEU A 130 9.84 11.87 -12.12
N GLU A 131 9.01 11.63 -13.14
CA GLU A 131 9.24 12.11 -14.51
C GLU A 131 9.47 13.63 -14.55
N THR A 132 8.65 14.38 -13.80
CA THR A 132 8.78 15.85 -13.70
C THR A 132 10.12 16.25 -13.06
N ARG A 133 10.57 15.53 -12.02
CA ARG A 133 11.83 15.84 -11.32
C ARG A 133 13.06 15.56 -12.18
N ILE A 134 13.05 14.50 -12.97
CA ILE A 134 14.20 14.10 -13.79
C ILE A 134 14.22 14.76 -15.18
N ALA A 135 13.19 15.53 -15.55
CA ALA A 135 13.01 16.10 -16.88
C ALA A 135 14.18 16.97 -17.40
N ARG A 136 15.05 17.48 -16.51
CA ARG A 136 16.23 18.28 -16.88
C ARG A 136 17.49 17.45 -17.15
N ILE A 137 17.42 16.14 -16.91
CA ILE A 137 18.51 15.19 -17.11
C ILE A 137 18.13 14.34 -18.33
N PRO A 138 19.08 13.90 -19.18
CA PRO A 138 18.77 13.03 -20.32
C PRO A 138 18.50 11.58 -19.86
N LEU A 139 17.48 11.43 -19.01
CA LEU A 139 16.90 10.18 -18.53
C LEU A 139 15.38 10.26 -18.70
N THR A 140 14.72 9.13 -18.93
CA THR A 140 13.26 9.05 -19.09
C THR A 140 12.75 7.80 -18.42
N ILE A 141 11.52 7.81 -17.90
CA ILE A 141 10.86 6.59 -17.41
C ILE A 141 10.00 6.03 -18.56
N SER A 142 10.37 4.87 -19.07
CA SER A 142 9.63 4.12 -20.10
C SER A 142 8.58 3.21 -19.43
N ARG A 143 7.42 3.06 -20.08
CA ARG A 143 6.21 2.39 -19.53
C ARG A 143 5.70 1.26 -20.44
N ASN A 144 6.59 0.48 -21.04
CA ASN A 144 6.23 -0.53 -22.05
C ASN A 144 5.86 -1.89 -21.43
N GLN A 145 6.86 -2.72 -21.08
CA GLN A 145 6.65 -4.04 -20.47
C GLN A 145 6.77 -4.01 -18.94
N GLY A 146 6.52 -2.84 -18.35
CA GLY A 146 6.90 -2.49 -16.99
C GLY A 146 7.48 -1.08 -16.98
N TYR A 147 8.16 -0.74 -15.90
CA TYR A 147 8.79 0.55 -15.69
C TYR A 147 10.29 0.39 -15.70
N GLU A 148 10.97 1.21 -16.50
CA GLU A 148 12.43 1.26 -16.55
C GLU A 148 12.87 2.70 -16.75
N VAL A 149 14.04 3.05 -16.23
CA VAL A 149 14.70 4.29 -16.64
C VAL A 149 15.47 4.02 -17.94
N THR A 150 15.38 4.88 -18.93
CA THR A 150 16.16 4.84 -20.17
C THR A 150 17.06 6.07 -20.28
N GLY A 151 18.22 5.92 -20.93
CA GLY A 151 19.24 6.96 -21.07
C GLY A 151 20.63 6.45 -20.72
N SER A 152 21.64 7.34 -20.74
CA SER A 152 23.02 6.89 -20.58
C SER A 152 23.35 6.46 -19.15
N GLU A 153 24.13 5.40 -19.02
CA GLU A 153 24.60 4.86 -17.73
C GLU A 153 25.32 5.90 -16.88
N LYS A 154 26.05 6.83 -17.53
CA LYS A 154 26.70 7.97 -16.86
C LYS A 154 25.69 8.80 -16.07
N TYR A 155 24.55 9.16 -16.68
CA TYR A 155 23.53 9.96 -16.01
C TYR A 155 22.74 9.16 -14.97
N ARG A 156 22.54 7.85 -15.19
CA ARG A 156 21.94 6.97 -14.18
C ARG A 156 22.77 6.95 -12.89
N ARG A 157 24.08 6.71 -13.00
CA ARG A 157 25.00 6.72 -11.86
C ARG A 157 25.09 8.08 -11.18
N LEU A 158 25.13 9.16 -11.97
CA LEU A 158 25.12 10.51 -11.42
C LEU A 158 23.86 10.76 -10.60
N LEU A 159 22.69 10.40 -11.14
CA LEU A 159 21.43 10.60 -10.44
C LEU A 159 21.36 9.75 -9.16
N MET A 160 21.76 8.47 -9.20
CA MET A 160 21.85 7.64 -7.99
C MET A 160 22.72 8.27 -6.90
N ALA A 161 23.90 8.80 -7.26
CA ALA A 161 24.82 9.38 -6.30
C ALA A 161 24.29 10.67 -5.64
N ASN A 162 23.26 11.31 -6.21
CA ASN A 162 22.64 12.53 -5.70
C ASN A 162 21.24 12.30 -5.08
N ILE A 163 20.75 11.05 -5.08
CA ILE A 163 19.46 10.66 -4.44
C ILE A 163 19.64 10.35 -2.95
N LEU A 164 20.90 10.11 -2.52
CA LEU A 164 21.30 9.86 -1.12
C LEU A 164 21.67 11.15 -0.40
#